data_AF-A0A1F3VKY6-F1
#
_entry.id   AF-A0A1F3VKY6-F1
#
_cell.length_a   1.000
_cell.length_b   1.000
_cell.length_c   1.000
_cell.angle_alpha   90.00
_cell.angle_beta   90.00
_cell.angle_gamma   90.00
#
_symmetry.space_group_name_H-M   'P 1'
#
loop_
_entity.id
_entity.type
_entity.pdbx_description
1 polymer ?
#
loop_
_entity_poly.entity_id
_entity_poly.type
_entity_poly.pdbx_seq_one_letter_code
_entity_poly.pdbx_strand_id
1 'polypeptide(L)'
;MKTTTIILLSLGLALLSSCGSKKNTVNSLSNPYSTLSSGLTSQQASDIENLKNMYRCSGQYAQNAQRIADVTFSSNTPIGSGGVLPAGALQLGGYASGSVTGVYAGVSAYNDIIVVKTLSGGGFTVSLSFCTYQYWISAGATVTNFMLQSGKITTPNACSYGGVIANNTIAQISSAQAQIPTSFGPVSCQNGQYNNYNNWY
;
A
#
# COMPACT_ATOMS: atom_id res chain seq x y z
N MET A 1 -80.22 -17.96 -13.34
CA MET A 1 -80.63 -17.24 -12.12
C MET A 1 -79.45 -17.18 -11.16
N LYS A 2 -79.16 -15.96 -10.69
CA LYS A 2 -78.47 -15.56 -9.44
C LYS A 2 -77.06 -16.11 -9.10
N THR A 3 -76.08 -15.24 -9.35
CA THR A 3 -74.97 -14.76 -8.51
C THR A 3 -74.70 -15.38 -7.13
N THR A 4 -73.43 -15.67 -6.86
CA THR A 4 -72.73 -15.19 -5.64
C THR A 4 -71.26 -14.91 -5.94
N THR A 5 -70.84 -13.66 -5.67
CA THR A 5 -69.47 -13.16 -5.65
C THR A 5 -68.93 -13.25 -4.22
N ILE A 6 -67.67 -13.68 -4.03
CA ILE A 6 -66.85 -13.26 -2.88
C ILE A 6 -65.46 -12.84 -3.38
N ILE A 7 -65.10 -11.64 -2.95
CA ILE A 7 -63.87 -10.86 -3.15
C ILE A 7 -62.85 -11.23 -2.06
N LEU A 8 -61.57 -10.90 -2.29
CA LEU A 8 -60.43 -10.70 -1.36
C LEU A 8 -59.29 -11.69 -1.70
N LEU A 9 -58.02 -11.34 -1.82
CA LEU A 9 -57.27 -10.09 -1.64
C LEU A 9 -55.85 -10.34 -2.22
N SER A 10 -55.17 -9.26 -2.63
CA SER A 10 -53.72 -9.10 -2.68
C SER A 10 -52.88 -10.01 -3.60
N LEU A 11 -52.42 -9.45 -4.71
CA LEU A 11 -50.98 -9.39 -5.00
C LEU A 11 -50.69 -8.22 -5.96
N GLY A 12 -50.83 -7.01 -5.44
CA GLY A 12 -50.12 -5.87 -6.00
C GLY A 12 -48.69 -5.88 -5.47
N LEU A 13 -47.71 -5.84 -6.37
CA LEU A 13 -46.70 -4.77 -6.44
C LEU A 13 -45.78 -5.09 -7.62
N ALA A 14 -46.11 -4.47 -8.75
CA ALA A 14 -45.10 -4.00 -9.68
C ALA A 14 -44.22 -2.97 -8.97
N LEU A 15 -43.00 -2.80 -9.50
CA LEU A 15 -41.88 -1.98 -9.01
C LEU A 15 -40.93 -2.79 -8.11
N LEU A 16 -39.77 -3.13 -8.68
CA LEU A 16 -38.50 -2.55 -8.25
C LEU A 16 -37.37 -2.95 -9.22
N SER A 17 -36.84 -1.93 -9.90
CA SER A 17 -35.42 -1.76 -10.29
C SER A 17 -34.73 -2.94 -10.98
N SER A 18 -34.49 -2.91 -12.30
CA SER A 18 -33.41 -2.08 -12.88
C SER A 18 -32.27 -1.79 -11.89
N CYS A 19 -31.55 -2.82 -11.46
CA CYS A 19 -30.16 -2.65 -11.03
C CYS A 19 -29.31 -2.60 -12.30
N GLY A 20 -29.17 -1.37 -12.83
CA GLY A 20 -28.14 -1.09 -13.82
C GLY A 20 -26.81 -1.61 -13.32
N SER A 21 -26.03 -2.17 -14.23
CA SER A 21 -24.64 -2.54 -14.02
C SER A 21 -23.87 -1.30 -13.57
N LYS A 22 -23.92 -1.03 -12.26
CA LYS A 22 -22.90 -0.24 -11.60
C LYS A 22 -21.63 -1.01 -11.88
N LYS A 23 -20.79 -0.44 -12.75
CA LYS A 23 -19.36 -0.74 -12.73
C LYS A 23 -18.99 -0.79 -11.24
N ASN A 24 -18.33 -1.86 -10.80
CA ASN A 24 -17.53 -1.79 -9.59
C ASN A 24 -16.41 -0.78 -9.86
N THR A 25 -16.75 0.50 -9.98
CA THR A 25 -15.94 1.57 -9.42
C THR A 25 -15.81 1.18 -7.98
N VAL A 26 -14.69 0.51 -7.67
CA VAL A 26 -14.13 0.51 -6.34
C VAL A 26 -14.27 1.96 -5.90
N ASN A 27 -15.22 2.21 -5.00
CA ASN A 27 -15.31 3.52 -4.37
C ASN A 27 -13.89 3.75 -3.88
N SER A 28 -13.24 4.78 -4.44
CA SER A 28 -12.10 5.40 -3.80
C SER A 28 -12.66 5.90 -2.48
N LEU A 29 -12.70 5.00 -1.48
CA LEU A 29 -12.81 5.38 -0.10
C LEU A 29 -11.78 6.49 0.03
N SER A 30 -12.28 7.68 0.29
CA SER A 30 -11.56 8.81 0.85
C SER A 30 -11.03 8.35 2.21
N ASN A 31 -10.12 7.39 2.17
CA ASN A 31 -9.37 6.92 3.29
C ASN A 31 -8.30 8.00 3.45
N PRO A 32 -8.17 8.64 4.61
CA PRO A 32 -7.14 9.67 4.85
C PRO A 32 -5.70 9.13 4.76
N TYR A 33 -5.55 7.87 4.33
CA TYR A 33 -4.33 7.08 4.29
C TYR A 33 -3.75 6.89 2.87
N SER A 34 -4.43 7.37 1.80
CA SER A 34 -3.83 7.46 0.46
C SER A 34 -2.77 8.57 0.45
N THR A 35 -1.53 8.21 0.78
CA THR A 35 -0.46 9.15 1.18
C THR A 35 0.84 8.96 0.41
N LEU A 36 0.94 7.98 -0.48
CA LEU A 36 2.14 7.75 -1.27
C LEU A 36 2.54 9.01 -2.05
N SER A 37 1.59 9.64 -2.73
CA SER A 37 1.79 10.86 -3.54
C SER A 37 1.83 12.18 -2.76
N SER A 38 1.45 12.18 -1.48
CA SER A 38 1.44 13.42 -0.69
C SER A 38 2.86 13.94 -0.43
N GLY A 39 3.09 15.23 -0.70
CA GLY A 39 4.38 15.89 -0.60
C GLY A 39 5.37 15.52 -1.70
N LEU A 40 4.95 14.76 -2.72
CA LEU A 40 5.77 14.41 -3.87
C LEU A 40 5.63 15.45 -4.99
N THR A 41 6.67 15.61 -5.79
CA THR A 41 6.55 16.27 -7.10
C THR A 41 5.68 15.41 -8.04
N SER A 42 5.12 16.01 -9.08
CA SER A 42 4.30 15.27 -10.08
C SER A 42 5.07 14.12 -10.72
N GLN A 43 6.36 14.30 -10.99
CA GLN A 43 7.21 13.24 -11.53
C GLN A 43 7.36 12.07 -10.54
N GLN A 44 7.68 12.37 -9.27
CA GLN A 44 7.81 11.35 -8.23
C GLN A 44 6.51 10.59 -8.01
N ALA A 45 5.37 11.28 -7.99
CA ALA A 45 4.07 10.64 -7.88
C ALA A 45 3.80 9.70 -9.05
N SER A 46 4.10 10.12 -10.29
CA SER A 46 3.97 9.27 -11.48
C SER A 46 4.89 8.06 -11.42
N ASP A 47 6.13 8.23 -10.98
CA ASP A 47 7.13 7.17 -10.92
C ASP A 47 6.75 6.11 -9.87
N ILE A 48 6.25 6.52 -8.70
CA ILE A 48 5.74 5.60 -7.69
C ILE A 48 4.48 4.86 -8.16
N GLU A 49 3.60 5.50 -8.92
CA GLU A 49 2.44 4.82 -9.50
C GLU A 49 2.87 3.83 -10.60
N ASN A 50 3.83 4.20 -11.43
CA ASN A 50 4.44 3.28 -12.41
C ASN A 50 5.10 2.08 -11.73
N LEU A 51 5.74 2.29 -10.57
CA LEU A 51 6.29 1.22 -9.76
C LEU A 51 5.19 0.24 -9.32
N LYS A 52 4.06 0.74 -8.79
CA LYS A 52 2.89 -0.11 -8.42
C LYS A 52 2.34 -0.89 -9.62
N ASN A 53 2.35 -0.27 -10.80
CA ASN A 53 1.90 -0.92 -12.03
C ASN A 53 2.87 -1.97 -12.57
N MET A 54 4.18 -1.84 -12.29
CA MET A 54 5.14 -2.86 -12.66
C MET A 54 5.13 -4.03 -11.68
N TYR A 55 5.17 -3.74 -10.39
CA TYR A 55 5.13 -4.74 -9.32
C TYR A 55 3.68 -5.02 -8.94
N ARG A 56 2.91 -5.56 -9.89
CA ARG A 56 1.51 -5.92 -9.66
C ARG A 56 1.43 -7.08 -8.67
N CYS A 57 0.31 -7.17 -7.98
CA CYS A 57 0.03 -8.32 -7.13
C CYS A 57 -0.18 -9.55 -8.02
N SER A 58 0.86 -10.37 -8.13
CA SER A 58 0.91 -11.55 -9.00
C SER A 58 1.79 -12.60 -8.35
N GLY A 59 1.41 -13.87 -8.44
CA GLY A 59 2.18 -14.99 -7.90
C GLY A 59 1.29 -16.11 -7.39
N GLN A 60 1.91 -17.24 -7.06
CA GLN A 60 1.23 -18.48 -6.63
C GLN A 60 0.32 -18.28 -5.40
N TYR A 61 0.60 -17.27 -4.56
CA TYR A 61 -0.13 -17.02 -3.30
C TYR A 61 -1.09 -15.82 -3.37
N ALA A 62 -1.14 -15.12 -4.50
CA ALA A 62 -1.98 -13.94 -4.67
C ALA A 62 -3.42 -14.35 -4.99
N GLN A 63 -4.32 -14.28 -3.99
CA GLN A 63 -5.75 -14.38 -4.25
C GLN A 63 -6.33 -13.02 -4.64
N ASN A 64 -7.09 -13.01 -5.73
CA ASN A 64 -7.71 -11.80 -6.30
C ASN A 64 -6.73 -10.67 -6.65
N ALA A 65 -5.43 -10.96 -6.79
CA ALA A 65 -4.39 -10.09 -7.36
C ALA A 65 -4.57 -8.59 -7.03
N GLN A 66 -4.87 -8.27 -5.77
CA GLN A 66 -5.21 -6.93 -5.34
C GLN A 66 -4.26 -6.45 -4.27
N ARG A 67 -4.11 -5.13 -4.20
CA ARG A 67 -3.28 -4.44 -3.23
C ARG A 67 -4.22 -3.94 -2.13
N ILE A 68 -3.89 -4.19 -0.87
CA ILE A 68 -4.64 -3.57 0.23
C ILE A 68 -4.40 -2.06 0.23
N ALA A 69 -5.23 -1.32 0.98
CA ALA A 69 -5.06 0.13 1.07
C ALA A 69 -3.66 0.50 1.57
N ASP A 70 -3.06 1.52 0.96
CA ASP A 70 -1.75 2.02 1.39
C ASP A 70 -1.86 2.56 2.82
N VAL A 71 -0.85 2.28 3.65
CA VAL A 71 -0.79 2.75 5.04
C VAL A 71 0.52 3.47 5.27
N THR A 72 0.46 4.62 5.94
CA THR A 72 1.66 5.40 6.28
C THR A 72 1.94 5.36 7.77
N PHE A 73 3.21 5.23 8.07
CA PHE A 73 3.82 5.32 9.38
C PHE A 73 4.82 6.48 9.41
N SER A 74 5.14 6.97 10.60
CA SER A 74 6.07 8.08 10.78
C SER A 74 7.08 7.82 11.90
N SER A 75 8.21 8.52 11.80
CA SER A 75 9.23 8.59 12.86
C SER A 75 9.85 9.98 12.86
N ASN A 76 10.00 10.55 14.07
CA ASN A 76 10.75 11.78 14.29
C ASN A 76 12.23 11.51 14.57
N THR A 77 12.64 10.24 14.69
CA THR A 77 14.04 9.87 14.88
C THR A 77 14.82 10.15 13.59
N PRO A 78 15.88 10.96 13.64
CA PRO A 78 16.67 11.26 12.46
C PRO A 78 17.26 10.01 11.82
N ILE A 79 17.36 10.04 10.49
CA ILE A 79 18.12 9.02 9.74
C ILE A 79 19.60 9.16 10.09
N GLY A 80 20.22 8.03 10.45
CA GLY A 80 21.62 7.97 10.85
C GLY A 80 22.58 8.27 9.70
N SER A 81 23.85 8.47 10.06
CA SER A 81 24.92 8.70 9.08
C SER A 81 24.97 7.58 8.03
N GLY A 82 25.26 7.96 6.78
CA GLY A 82 25.27 7.02 5.66
C GLY A 82 23.90 6.48 5.26
N GLY A 83 22.79 7.05 5.75
CA GLY A 83 21.42 6.67 5.35
C GLY A 83 20.80 5.53 6.17
N VAL A 84 21.32 5.24 7.36
CA VAL A 84 20.79 4.15 8.20
C VAL A 84 19.43 4.53 8.80
N LEU A 85 18.41 3.72 8.55
CA LEU A 85 17.08 3.91 9.13
C LEU A 85 17.09 3.44 10.60
N PRO A 86 16.51 4.22 11.53
CA PRO A 86 16.43 3.82 12.93
C PRO A 86 15.52 2.60 13.09
N ALA A 87 15.96 1.65 13.90
CA ALA A 87 15.17 0.48 14.26
C ALA A 87 14.10 0.83 15.30
N GLY A 88 12.99 0.10 15.27
CA GLY A 88 11.87 0.24 16.20
C GLY A 88 10.51 0.22 15.51
N ALA A 89 9.48 0.19 16.33
CA ALA A 89 8.11 0.37 15.88
C ALA A 89 7.90 1.81 15.41
N LEU A 90 7.24 1.96 14.27
CA LEU A 90 6.88 3.27 13.74
C LEU A 90 5.47 3.64 14.19
N GLN A 91 5.23 4.94 14.33
CA GLN A 91 3.91 5.44 14.70
C GLN A 91 2.97 5.32 13.51
N LEU A 92 1.81 4.67 13.69
CA LEU A 92 0.76 4.64 12.67
C LEU A 92 0.23 6.05 12.41
N GLY A 93 0.22 6.45 11.14
CA GLY A 93 -0.13 7.81 10.75
C GLY A 93 0.84 8.85 11.31
N GLY A 94 0.38 10.11 11.29
CA GLY A 94 1.12 11.24 11.85
C GLY A 94 1.82 12.12 10.82
N TYR A 95 1.98 13.38 11.20
CA TYR A 95 2.75 14.38 10.48
C TYR A 95 4.16 14.36 11.08
N ALA A 96 5.04 13.53 10.53
CA ALA A 96 6.43 13.94 10.61
C ALA A 96 6.49 15.29 9.87
N SER A 97 6.89 16.34 10.59
CA SER A 97 6.77 17.72 10.13
C SER A 97 7.95 18.11 9.25
N GLY A 98 7.70 18.99 8.28
CA GLY A 98 8.72 19.46 7.33
C GLY A 98 8.39 19.11 5.88
N SER A 99 9.14 19.71 4.96
CA SER A 99 9.03 19.41 3.54
C SER A 99 9.76 18.11 3.21
N VAL A 100 9.28 17.40 2.19
CA VAL A 100 9.96 16.21 1.66
C VAL A 100 11.30 16.64 1.06
N THR A 101 12.39 16.09 1.58
CA THR A 101 13.77 16.32 1.11
C THR A 101 14.32 15.18 0.29
N GLY A 102 13.67 14.02 0.32
CA GLY A 102 14.06 12.83 -0.40
C GLY A 102 12.96 11.78 -0.38
N VAL A 103 12.92 10.99 -1.44
CA VAL A 103 11.92 9.93 -1.66
C VAL A 103 12.70 8.70 -2.05
N TYR A 104 12.42 7.57 -1.43
CA TYR A 104 13.16 6.32 -1.62
C TYR A 104 12.16 5.18 -1.71
N ALA A 105 12.37 4.22 -2.60
CA ALA A 105 11.48 3.07 -2.75
C ALA A 105 12.24 1.75 -2.65
N GLY A 106 11.55 0.75 -2.13
CA GLY A 106 11.99 -0.64 -2.10
C GLY A 106 10.84 -1.58 -2.41
N VAL A 107 11.18 -2.78 -2.85
CA VAL A 107 10.21 -3.81 -3.22
C VAL A 107 10.57 -5.13 -2.54
N SER A 108 9.57 -5.84 -2.03
CA SER A 108 9.72 -7.18 -1.46
C SER A 108 9.67 -8.26 -2.55
N ALA A 109 10.12 -9.48 -2.22
CA ALA A 109 9.99 -10.65 -3.10
C ALA A 109 8.53 -11.00 -3.46
N TYR A 110 7.56 -10.46 -2.73
CA TYR A 110 6.13 -10.65 -2.96
C TYR A 110 5.47 -9.46 -3.68
N ASN A 111 6.27 -8.55 -4.26
CA ASN A 111 5.82 -7.31 -4.89
C ASN A 111 5.15 -6.32 -3.92
N ASP A 112 5.38 -6.44 -2.61
CA ASP A 112 5.03 -5.37 -1.67
C ASP A 112 5.97 -4.18 -1.88
N ILE A 113 5.48 -2.97 -1.66
CA ILE A 113 6.25 -1.75 -1.88
C ILE A 113 6.37 -1.00 -0.56
N ILE A 114 7.59 -0.55 -0.27
CA ILE A 114 7.89 0.43 0.76
C ILE A 114 8.34 1.73 0.09
N VAL A 115 7.79 2.86 0.54
CA VAL A 115 8.27 4.19 0.16
C VAL A 115 8.63 4.97 1.41
N VAL A 116 9.89 5.38 1.50
CA VAL A 116 10.41 6.20 2.58
C VAL A 116 10.56 7.63 2.07
N LYS A 117 9.96 8.59 2.78
CA LYS A 117 10.14 10.03 2.50
C LYS A 117 10.87 10.67 3.66
N THR A 118 12.03 11.27 3.38
CA THR A 118 12.81 12.02 4.36
C THR A 118 12.31 13.45 4.42
N LEU A 119 12.39 14.07 5.59
CA LEU A 119 11.83 15.39 5.83
C LEU A 119 12.89 16.38 6.32
N SER A 120 12.65 17.67 6.11
CA SER A 120 13.57 18.76 6.48
C SER A 120 13.85 18.86 7.99
N GLY A 121 13.04 18.24 8.84
CA GLY A 121 13.26 18.14 10.30
C GLY A 121 14.06 16.91 10.75
N GLY A 122 14.60 16.12 9.82
CA GLY A 122 15.37 14.90 10.10
C GLY A 122 14.52 13.63 10.22
N GLY A 123 13.24 13.75 10.58
CA GLY A 123 12.29 12.64 10.58
C GLY A 123 11.97 12.08 9.18
N PHE A 124 11.16 11.03 9.15
CA PHE A 124 10.74 10.39 7.92
C PHE A 124 9.34 9.78 8.03
N THR A 125 8.73 9.53 6.88
CA THR A 125 7.51 8.72 6.74
C THR A 125 7.79 7.47 5.94
N VAL A 126 7.06 6.40 6.24
CA VAL A 126 7.11 5.12 5.55
C VAL A 126 5.70 4.78 5.09
N SER A 127 5.48 4.77 3.79
CA SER A 127 4.25 4.28 3.18
C SER A 127 4.44 2.84 2.75
N LEU A 128 3.51 1.98 3.13
CA LEU A 128 3.50 0.56 2.82
C LEU A 128 2.35 0.24 1.89
N SER A 129 2.63 -0.64 0.95
CA SER A 129 1.64 -1.13 0.00
C SER A 129 1.81 -2.64 -0.15
N PHE A 130 0.90 -3.40 0.44
CA PHE A 130 0.97 -4.86 0.46
C PHE A 130 0.00 -5.49 -0.53
N CYS A 131 0.40 -6.62 -1.10
CA CYS A 131 -0.51 -7.46 -1.87
C CYS A 131 -1.36 -8.35 -0.96
N THR A 132 -2.52 -8.78 -1.46
CA THR A 132 -3.33 -9.80 -0.79
C THR A 132 -2.67 -11.18 -0.94
N TYR A 133 -2.66 -11.94 0.15
CA TYR A 133 -2.14 -13.31 0.23
C TYR A 133 -3.17 -14.22 0.86
N GLN A 134 -3.44 -15.37 0.25
CA GLN A 134 -4.52 -16.28 0.64
C GLN A 134 -4.62 -16.56 2.15
N TYR A 135 -3.47 -16.72 2.82
CA TYR A 135 -3.40 -17.15 4.21
C TYR A 135 -2.94 -16.06 5.19
N TRP A 136 -2.47 -14.92 4.68
CA TRP A 136 -1.83 -13.89 5.51
C TRP A 136 -2.49 -12.52 5.40
N ILE A 137 -2.97 -12.12 4.22
CA ILE A 137 -3.54 -10.79 3.98
C ILE A 137 -4.79 -10.93 3.11
N SER A 138 -5.97 -10.82 3.73
CA SER A 138 -7.23 -10.83 3.01
C SER A 138 -7.54 -9.46 2.39
N ALA A 139 -8.45 -9.45 1.43
CA ALA A 139 -8.99 -8.20 0.90
C ALA A 139 -9.64 -7.37 2.02
N GLY A 140 -9.39 -6.05 2.03
CA GLY A 140 -9.89 -5.14 3.07
C GLY A 140 -9.08 -5.16 4.38
N ALA A 141 -8.05 -6.00 4.51
CA ALA A 141 -7.12 -5.92 5.62
C ALA A 141 -6.34 -4.59 5.59
N THR A 142 -5.83 -4.18 6.75
CA THR A 142 -4.95 -3.01 6.87
C THR A 142 -3.71 -3.37 7.68
N VAL A 143 -2.60 -2.70 7.38
CA VAL A 143 -1.40 -2.76 8.23
C VAL A 143 -1.67 -1.90 9.47
N THR A 144 -1.61 -2.49 10.66
CA THR A 144 -1.91 -1.80 11.93
C THR A 144 -0.66 -1.39 12.69
N ASN A 145 0.45 -2.09 12.46
CA ASN A 145 1.74 -1.80 13.06
C ASN A 145 2.86 -2.17 12.09
N PHE A 146 3.95 -1.41 12.12
CA PHE A 146 5.14 -1.69 11.33
C PHE A 146 6.41 -1.42 12.14
N MET A 147 7.31 -2.39 12.14
CA MET A 147 8.58 -2.33 12.85
C MET A 147 9.74 -2.50 11.87
N LEU A 148 10.63 -1.52 11.87
CA LEU A 148 11.93 -1.63 11.22
C LEU A 148 12.90 -2.32 12.17
N GLN A 149 13.49 -3.45 11.77
CA GLN A 149 14.59 -4.05 12.54
C GLN A 149 15.95 -3.55 12.06
N SER A 150 16.10 -3.40 10.74
CA SER A 150 17.25 -2.76 10.13
C SER A 150 16.87 -2.18 8.78
N GLY A 151 17.55 -1.12 8.38
CA GLY A 151 17.35 -0.58 7.05
C GLY A 151 18.34 0.51 6.70
N LYS A 152 18.43 0.79 5.41
CA LYS A 152 19.28 1.82 4.84
C LYS A 152 18.60 2.39 3.60
N ILE A 153 18.59 3.71 3.49
CA ILE A 153 18.34 4.38 2.23
C ILE A 153 19.66 4.55 1.49
N THR A 154 19.62 4.32 0.19
CA THR A 154 20.71 4.58 -0.72
C THR A 154 20.20 5.54 -1.77
N THR A 155 21.08 6.31 -2.38
CA THR A 155 20.80 7.03 -3.62
C THR A 155 21.13 6.11 -4.80
N PRO A 156 20.15 5.67 -5.62
CA PRO A 156 20.37 5.04 -6.91
C PRO A 156 20.02 6.04 -8.01
N ASN A 157 21.06 6.43 -8.72
CA ASN A 157 21.15 6.59 -10.18
C ASN A 157 19.84 6.63 -10.99
N ALA A 158 19.73 7.66 -11.86
CA ALA A 158 18.78 7.89 -12.96
C ALA A 158 17.26 7.99 -12.66
N CYS A 159 16.76 7.54 -11.51
CA CYS A 159 15.35 7.68 -11.11
C CYS A 159 15.08 8.95 -10.30
N SER A 160 13.83 9.47 -10.29
CA SER A 160 13.44 10.62 -9.45
C SER A 160 13.37 10.33 -7.95
N TYR A 161 13.64 9.07 -7.57
CA TYR A 161 13.64 8.55 -6.20
C TYR A 161 14.85 7.64 -5.93
N GLY A 162 15.16 7.50 -4.65
CA GLY A 162 16.21 6.70 -4.05
C GLY A 162 15.87 5.22 -3.81
N GLY A 163 16.78 4.42 -3.27
CA GLY A 163 16.60 3.00 -2.99
C GLY A 163 16.42 2.76 -1.50
N VAL A 164 15.54 1.83 -1.15
CA VAL A 164 15.35 1.38 0.23
C VAL A 164 15.77 -0.07 0.34
N ILE A 165 16.64 -0.35 1.31
CA ILE A 165 16.91 -1.70 1.81
C ILE A 165 16.35 -1.73 3.22
N ALA A 166 15.39 -2.60 3.50
CA ALA A 166 14.84 -2.77 4.84
C ALA A 166 14.71 -4.27 5.14
N ASN A 167 15.51 -4.78 6.07
CA ASN A 167 15.62 -6.21 6.33
C ASN A 167 14.96 -6.57 7.65
N ASN A 168 14.34 -7.75 7.68
CA ASN A 168 13.69 -8.33 8.85
C ASN A 168 12.61 -7.41 9.44
N THR A 169 11.93 -6.64 8.59
CA THR A 169 10.84 -5.79 9.06
C THR A 169 9.64 -6.65 9.45
N ILE A 170 8.80 -6.13 10.34
CA ILE A 170 7.60 -6.83 10.80
C ILE A 170 6.38 -5.95 10.55
N ALA A 171 5.42 -6.47 9.79
CA ALA A 171 4.11 -5.84 9.59
C ALA A 171 3.03 -6.64 10.34
N GLN A 172 2.21 -5.96 11.13
CA GLN A 172 1.01 -6.54 11.74
C GLN A 172 -0.22 -6.19 10.90
N ILE A 173 -1.05 -7.18 10.60
CA ILE A 173 -2.20 -7.04 9.71
C ILE A 173 -3.49 -7.24 10.52
N SER A 174 -4.48 -6.37 10.32
CA SER A 174 -5.76 -6.40 11.07
C SER A 174 -6.54 -7.71 10.95
N SER A 175 -6.40 -8.42 9.83
CA SER A 175 -7.07 -9.68 9.54
C SER A 175 -6.27 -10.92 9.94
N ALA A 176 -5.00 -10.75 10.35
CA ALA A 176 -4.10 -11.86 10.64
C ALA A 176 -3.89 -11.98 12.14
N GLN A 177 -3.96 -13.19 12.68
CA GLN A 177 -3.53 -13.48 14.06
C GLN A 177 -2.00 -13.45 14.21
N ALA A 178 -1.26 -13.28 13.11
CA ALA A 178 0.20 -13.36 13.07
C ALA A 178 0.84 -12.09 12.48
N GLN A 179 2.08 -11.85 12.89
CA GLN A 179 2.99 -10.88 12.33
C GLN A 179 3.60 -11.40 11.03
N ILE A 180 3.72 -10.56 10.00
CA ILE A 180 4.33 -10.92 8.73
C ILE A 180 5.75 -10.36 8.69
N PRO A 181 6.78 -11.23 8.74
CA PRO A 181 8.13 -10.80 8.45
C PRO A 181 8.25 -10.50 6.95
N THR A 182 8.85 -9.35 6.61
CA THR A 182 9.13 -8.99 5.21
C THR A 182 10.43 -8.23 5.11
N SER A 183 11.04 -8.29 3.93
CA SER A 183 12.24 -7.55 3.58
C SER A 183 12.04 -6.86 2.24
N PHE A 184 12.57 -5.65 2.12
CA PHE A 184 12.49 -4.83 0.92
C PHE A 184 13.90 -4.60 0.38
N GLY A 185 14.09 -4.88 -0.91
CA GLY A 185 15.30 -4.59 -1.65
C GLY A 185 15.16 -3.29 -2.48
N PRO A 186 16.27 -2.74 -2.98
CA PRO A 186 16.25 -1.51 -3.74
C PRO A 186 15.60 -1.76 -5.11
N VAL A 187 14.86 -0.77 -5.60
CA VAL A 187 14.33 -0.82 -6.98
C VAL A 187 15.43 -0.43 -7.95
N SER A 188 15.67 -1.25 -8.96
CA SER A 188 16.58 -0.90 -10.05
C SER A 188 15.82 -0.19 -11.16
N CYS A 189 16.33 0.95 -11.60
CA CYS A 189 15.85 1.68 -12.77
C CYS A 189 16.95 1.65 -13.84
N GLN A 190 16.69 1.09 -15.02
CA GLN A 190 17.56 1.23 -16.18
C GLN A 190 16.79 1.99 -17.27
N ASN A 191 17.33 3.13 -17.72
CA ASN A 191 16.77 3.91 -18.84
C ASN A 191 15.26 4.23 -18.72
N GLY A 192 14.77 4.53 -17.52
CA GLY A 192 13.34 4.78 -17.28
C GLY A 192 12.45 3.53 -17.29
N GLN A 193 13.03 2.33 -17.33
CA GLN A 193 12.34 1.07 -17.13
C GLN A 193 12.82 0.43 -15.82
N TYR A 194 11.88 0.07 -14.95
CA TYR A 194 12.20 -0.64 -13.71
C TYR A 194 12.50 -2.11 -14.02
N ASN A 195 13.53 -2.69 -13.38
CA ASN A 195 13.89 -4.10 -13.55
C ASN A 195 13.59 -4.88 -12.28
N ASN A 196 12.92 -6.02 -12.45
CA ASN A 196 12.44 -6.88 -11.39
C ASN A 196 13.56 -7.86 -10.97
N TYR A 197 14.30 -7.54 -9.90
CA TYR A 197 15.29 -8.45 -9.31
C TYR A 197 14.69 -9.22 -8.13
N ASN A 198 13.97 -10.30 -8.44
CA ASN A 198 13.43 -11.24 -7.44
C ASN A 198 14.45 -12.29 -6.96
N ASN A 199 15.74 -11.94 -6.88
CA ASN A 199 16.78 -12.84 -6.36
C ASN A 199 17.41 -12.25 -5.09
N TRP A 200 16.66 -12.25 -4.00
CA TRP A 200 17.19 -12.03 -2.65
C TRP A 200 16.69 -13.18 -1.76
N TYR A 201 17.38 -14.32 -1.87
CA TYR A 201 17.35 -15.42 -0.91
C TYR A 201 18.73 -15.53 -0.28
#